data_AF-A0A1G0FYF3-F1
#
_entry.id   AF-A0A1G0FYF3-F1
#
_cell.length_a   1.000
_cell.length_b   1.000
_cell.length_c   1.000
_cell.angle_alpha   90.00
_cell.angle_beta   90.00
_cell.angle_gamma   90.00
#
_symmetry.space_group_name_H-M   'P 1'
#
loop_
_entity.id
_entity.type
_entity.pdbx_description
1 polymer ?
#
loop_
_entity_poly.entity_id
_entity_poly.type
_entity_poly.pdbx_seq_one_letter_code
_entity_poly.pdbx_strand_id
1 'polypeptide(L)'
;MTTSIQLDTPGQVGVRPRLISIQTTDSFATITTTGWLNQFKQEGFSFYADDLAKCSYGASNDSDIFKVSISGSDISLVANSGNVVLPVVSGNFAVFTGTEGSLDDLGYSPTNAAKTKVVMASAAVIANHIAVFSDTAGTVNDDAATAINGGSLQAGLSGTAGSVISFPATALKGSLAVTAVANTGDTVTTISNAAMGQTSTISIPDPGAATSNFVLTSSAASTQSISTGINITGGANNLQVVAGNVLAGSSGAAGSVYSYPATAARGSLVLTAVNNTGDTVTTISNVAMGQASIISIPDPAAATANFVVAPSALVSGNMISASGTAGLAIDSDVVANRVLYTSFATPDANVNLVRFDITVTAAALAAGASVTLLASSGSKQYVITGLWINSGGTNFSGGGGDRLLSITDNTTEYSVIPAASLGTLTNNGWGIAAALPFPASAPINTATAAGVALVAKYSGGAADYSAGSIVISGLLQRVA
;
A
#
# COMPACT_ATOMS: atom_id res chain seq x y z
N MET A 1 -92.93 -8.11 67.91
CA MET A 1 -91.64 -7.42 68.12
C MET A 1 -91.48 -7.23 69.61
N THR A 2 -90.41 -7.75 70.20
CA THR A 2 -90.10 -7.51 71.61
C THR A 2 -89.07 -6.40 71.66
N THR A 3 -89.52 -5.18 71.92
CA THR A 3 -88.63 -4.05 72.20
C THR A 3 -88.60 -3.83 73.71
N SER A 4 -87.41 -3.89 74.30
CA SER A 4 -87.18 -3.56 75.70
C SER A 4 -86.42 -2.25 75.76
N ILE A 5 -86.96 -1.26 76.46
CA ILE A 5 -86.34 0.07 76.63
C ILE A 5 -86.07 0.30 78.11
N GLN A 6 -84.81 0.61 78.42
CA GLN A 6 -84.40 1.04 79.74
C GLN A 6 -83.91 2.49 79.65
N LEU A 7 -84.68 3.40 80.24
CA LEU A 7 -84.41 4.84 80.16
C LEU A 7 -83.34 5.33 81.14
N ASP A 8 -83.10 4.61 82.24
CA ASP A 8 -82.18 5.02 83.30
C ASP A 8 -81.50 3.79 83.92
N THR A 9 -80.17 3.75 83.83
CA THR A 9 -79.38 2.88 84.70
C THR A 9 -79.33 3.49 86.11
N PRO A 10 -79.33 2.69 87.21
CA PRO A 10 -79.22 3.21 88.57
C PRO A 10 -78.04 4.21 88.68
N GLY A 11 -78.35 5.44 89.10
CA GLY A 11 -77.37 6.54 89.21
C GLY A 11 -77.44 7.62 88.11
N GLN A 12 -78.31 7.48 87.10
CA GLN A 12 -78.49 8.50 86.04
C GLN A 12 -79.83 9.25 86.08
N VAL A 13 -80.69 8.96 87.07
CA VAL A 13 -82.01 9.61 87.21
C VAL A 13 -81.85 11.12 87.34
N GLY A 14 -82.33 11.86 86.34
CA GLY A 14 -82.26 13.32 86.29
C GLY A 14 -81.00 13.91 85.65
N VAL A 15 -80.06 13.09 85.18
CA VAL A 15 -78.83 13.56 84.49
C VAL A 15 -79.06 13.60 82.98
N ARG A 16 -78.56 14.65 82.31
CA ARG A 16 -78.58 14.80 80.85
C ARG A 16 -77.18 15.10 80.31
N PRO A 17 -76.74 14.50 79.19
CA PRO A 17 -77.42 13.47 78.38
C PRO A 17 -77.50 12.12 79.13
N ARG A 18 -78.59 11.37 78.94
CA ARG A 18 -78.72 9.99 79.48
C ARG A 18 -78.45 8.95 78.40
N LEU A 19 -77.97 7.79 78.83
CA LEU A 19 -77.77 6.63 77.97
C LEU A 19 -79.02 5.74 78.06
N ILE A 20 -79.79 5.68 76.98
CA ILE A 20 -80.94 4.77 76.88
C ILE A 20 -80.48 3.45 76.26
N SER A 21 -80.88 2.33 76.85
CA SER A 21 -80.63 1.00 76.29
C SER A 21 -81.90 0.51 75.62
N ILE A 22 -81.81 0.26 74.32
CA ILE A 22 -82.91 -0.28 73.51
C ILE A 22 -82.47 -1.65 73.02
N GLN A 23 -83.29 -2.67 73.23
CA GLN A 23 -83.10 -3.98 72.63
C GLN A 23 -84.33 -4.30 71.81
N THR A 24 -84.18 -4.48 70.50
CA THR A 24 -85.28 -4.76 69.57
C THR A 24 -84.85 -5.81 68.56
N THR A 25 -85.82 -6.51 67.97
CA THR A 25 -85.62 -7.41 66.83
C THR A 25 -85.70 -6.68 65.48
N ASP A 26 -86.05 -5.39 65.50
CA ASP A 26 -86.23 -4.57 64.30
C ASP A 26 -84.90 -4.34 63.56
N SER A 27 -84.93 -4.21 62.24
CA SER A 27 -83.71 -3.98 61.45
C SER A 27 -83.17 -2.55 61.62
N PHE A 28 -81.90 -2.31 61.26
CA PHE A 28 -81.30 -0.97 61.25
C PHE A 28 -82.16 0.07 60.51
N ALA A 29 -82.66 -0.29 59.33
CA ALA A 29 -83.51 0.58 58.52
C ALA A 29 -84.84 0.89 59.22
N THR A 30 -85.40 -0.10 59.92
CA THR A 30 -86.65 0.06 60.68
C THR A 30 -86.45 0.99 61.88
N ILE A 31 -85.41 0.77 62.70
CA ILE A 31 -85.19 1.57 63.91
C ILE A 31 -84.79 3.01 63.61
N THR A 32 -84.22 3.27 62.42
CA THR A 32 -83.84 4.61 61.95
C THR A 32 -84.92 5.31 61.14
N THR A 33 -86.07 4.67 60.93
CA THR A 33 -87.21 5.29 60.24
C THR A 33 -87.77 6.44 61.08
N THR A 34 -88.17 7.52 60.42
CA THR A 34 -88.76 8.69 61.07
C THR A 34 -89.97 8.30 61.92
N GLY A 35 -89.97 8.71 63.19
CA GLY A 35 -91.05 8.46 64.13
C GLY A 35 -91.04 7.06 64.75
N TRP A 36 -90.02 6.22 64.52
CA TRP A 36 -89.98 4.86 65.08
C TRP A 36 -90.11 4.84 66.62
N LEU A 37 -89.59 5.85 67.35
CA LEU A 37 -89.73 5.93 68.80
C LEU A 37 -91.10 6.48 69.26
N ASN A 38 -91.94 6.98 68.36
CA ASN A 38 -93.27 7.52 68.71
C ASN A 38 -94.17 6.46 69.34
N GLN A 39 -94.08 5.20 68.88
CA GLN A 39 -94.85 4.10 69.43
C GLN A 39 -94.52 3.87 70.92
N PHE A 40 -93.23 3.93 71.28
CA PHE A 40 -92.80 3.76 72.66
C PHE A 40 -93.08 5.00 73.52
N LYS A 41 -93.15 6.19 72.92
CA LYS A 41 -93.65 7.37 73.63
C LYS A 41 -95.10 7.21 74.08
N GLN A 42 -95.94 6.55 73.28
CA GLN A 42 -97.32 6.24 73.68
C GLN A 42 -97.38 5.22 74.82
N GLU A 43 -96.36 4.37 74.96
CA GLU A 43 -96.19 3.43 76.07
C GLU A 43 -95.66 4.10 77.36
N GLY A 44 -95.45 5.42 77.35
CA GLY A 44 -95.05 6.22 78.51
C GLY A 44 -93.54 6.53 78.60
N PHE A 45 -92.74 6.07 77.63
CA PHE A 45 -91.32 6.41 77.58
C PHE A 45 -91.14 7.87 77.13
N SER A 46 -90.52 8.70 77.97
CA SER A 46 -90.06 10.03 77.53
C SER A 46 -88.74 9.87 76.79
N PHE A 47 -88.52 10.61 75.70
CA PHE A 47 -87.24 10.73 74.99
C PHE A 47 -86.88 12.20 74.82
N TYR A 48 -85.59 12.52 74.89
CA TYR A 48 -85.07 13.88 74.72
C TYR A 48 -84.00 13.91 73.63
N ALA A 49 -83.84 15.07 72.98
CA ALA A 49 -82.92 15.22 71.85
C ALA A 49 -81.43 15.07 72.23
N ASP A 50 -81.12 15.15 73.52
CA ASP A 50 -79.78 14.92 74.07
C ASP A 50 -79.55 13.46 74.51
N ASP A 51 -80.56 12.58 74.41
CA ASP A 51 -80.37 11.17 74.74
C ASP A 51 -79.44 10.46 73.73
N LEU A 52 -78.56 9.61 74.26
CA LEU A 52 -77.77 8.66 73.48
C LEU A 52 -78.40 7.28 73.61
N ALA A 53 -78.76 6.68 72.48
CA ALA A 53 -79.39 5.38 72.46
C ALA A 53 -78.41 4.29 72.07
N LYS A 54 -78.02 3.46 73.03
CA LYS A 54 -77.39 2.18 72.73
C LYS A 54 -78.50 1.24 72.28
N CYS A 55 -78.60 1.00 70.98
CA CYS A 55 -79.61 0.11 70.43
C CYS A 55 -78.95 -1.20 70.01
N SER A 56 -79.41 -2.32 70.57
CA SER A 56 -79.18 -3.65 70.02
C SER A 56 -80.38 -4.02 69.15
N TYR A 57 -80.12 -4.29 67.87
CA TYR A 57 -81.13 -4.44 66.84
C TYR A 57 -80.86 -5.64 65.92
N GLY A 58 -81.87 -6.02 65.14
CA GLY A 58 -81.82 -7.16 64.23
C GLY A 58 -81.74 -8.53 64.95
N ALA A 59 -81.74 -9.60 64.16
CA ALA A 59 -81.65 -10.97 64.70
C ALA A 59 -80.24 -11.36 65.17
N SER A 60 -79.21 -10.62 64.74
CA SER A 60 -77.79 -10.85 65.05
C SER A 60 -77.32 -10.17 66.34
N ASN A 61 -78.18 -9.41 67.03
CA ASN A 61 -77.81 -8.54 68.14
C ASN A 61 -76.73 -7.50 67.78
N ASP A 62 -76.79 -6.96 66.56
CA ASP A 62 -75.93 -5.85 66.17
C ASP A 62 -76.17 -4.69 67.14
N SER A 63 -75.11 -4.02 67.59
CA SER A 63 -75.24 -2.94 68.56
C SER A 63 -74.53 -1.69 68.07
N ASP A 64 -75.23 -0.56 68.07
CA ASP A 64 -74.67 0.73 67.70
C ASP A 64 -75.19 1.83 68.63
N ILE A 65 -74.52 2.99 68.62
CA ILE A 65 -74.90 4.17 69.39
C ILE A 65 -75.57 5.17 68.45
N PHE A 66 -76.84 5.42 68.70
CA PHE A 66 -77.67 6.36 67.96
C PHE A 66 -77.87 7.64 68.77
N LYS A 67 -78.16 8.72 68.07
CA LYS A 67 -78.72 9.93 68.69
C LYS A 67 -80.23 9.90 68.58
N VAL A 68 -80.92 10.33 69.63
CA VAL A 68 -82.36 10.58 69.53
C VAL A 68 -82.57 11.90 68.78
N SER A 69 -83.30 11.85 67.67
CA SER A 69 -83.71 13.04 66.92
C SER A 69 -85.19 13.29 67.13
N ILE A 70 -85.54 14.52 67.48
CA ILE A 70 -86.92 14.99 67.65
C ILE A 70 -87.17 16.09 66.63
N SER A 71 -88.04 15.82 65.66
CA SER A 71 -88.45 16.79 64.63
C SER A 71 -89.97 16.87 64.59
N GLY A 72 -90.54 18.00 65.06
CA GLY A 72 -91.98 18.12 65.25
C GLY A 72 -92.52 17.11 66.26
N SER A 73 -93.47 16.27 65.83
CA SER A 73 -94.02 15.16 66.63
C SER A 73 -93.19 13.89 66.55
N ASP A 74 -92.24 13.80 65.61
CA ASP A 74 -91.54 12.56 65.29
C ASP A 74 -90.25 12.40 66.07
N ILE A 75 -90.15 11.28 66.79
CA ILE A 75 -88.98 10.86 67.56
C ILE A 75 -88.37 9.65 66.87
N SER A 76 -87.09 9.74 66.51
CA SER A 76 -86.40 8.74 65.69
C SER A 76 -85.00 8.48 66.23
N LEU A 77 -84.45 7.30 65.93
CA LEU A 77 -83.02 7.07 66.08
C LEU A 77 -82.29 7.53 64.82
N VAL A 78 -81.25 8.33 64.97
CA VAL A 78 -80.37 8.72 63.87
C VAL A 78 -79.00 8.11 64.12
N ALA A 79 -78.51 7.35 63.14
CA ALA A 79 -77.18 6.75 63.22
C ALA A 79 -76.13 7.85 63.38
N ASN A 80 -75.19 7.64 64.31
CA ASN A 80 -74.09 8.56 64.48
C ASN A 80 -73.11 8.35 63.33
N SER A 81 -73.38 8.96 62.17
CA SER A 81 -72.40 9.06 61.07
C SER A 81 -71.31 10.07 61.45
N GLY A 82 -70.59 9.79 62.54
CA GLY A 82 -69.37 10.49 62.87
C GLY A 82 -68.37 10.16 61.78
N ASN A 83 -67.98 11.15 60.98
CA ASN A 83 -66.75 11.04 60.22
C ASN A 83 -65.66 10.64 61.21
N VAL A 84 -64.95 9.54 60.96
CA VAL A 84 -63.71 9.25 61.69
C VAL A 84 -62.78 10.42 61.36
N VAL A 85 -62.62 11.34 62.29
CA VAL A 85 -61.56 12.34 62.23
C VAL A 85 -60.27 11.56 62.51
N LEU A 86 -59.71 10.98 61.45
CA LEU A 86 -58.43 10.30 61.52
C LEU A 86 -57.35 11.31 61.91
N PRO A 87 -56.30 10.91 62.64
CA PRO A 87 -55.18 11.77 63.06
C PRO A 87 -54.27 12.19 61.88
N VAL A 88 -54.77 12.14 60.65
CA VAL A 88 -54.07 12.69 59.48
C VAL A 88 -54.35 14.16 59.36
N VAL A 89 -53.28 14.95 59.48
CA VAL A 89 -53.26 16.32 58.99
C VAL A 89 -53.64 16.25 57.52
N SER A 90 -54.68 17.01 57.18
CA SER A 90 -55.16 17.13 55.81
C SER A 90 -53.99 17.28 54.84
N GLY A 91 -53.87 16.37 53.88
CA GLY A 91 -52.85 16.41 52.82
C GLY A 91 -51.64 15.48 53.02
N ASN A 92 -51.52 14.78 54.15
CA ASN A 92 -50.48 13.76 54.33
C ASN A 92 -50.98 12.38 53.91
N PHE A 93 -50.06 11.49 53.52
CA PHE A 93 -50.41 10.09 53.35
C PHE A 93 -50.72 9.49 54.71
N ALA A 94 -51.91 8.91 54.86
CA ALA A 94 -52.18 8.01 55.98
C ALA A 94 -51.25 6.80 55.84
N VAL A 95 -50.42 6.57 56.84
CA VAL A 95 -49.49 5.45 56.85
C VAL A 95 -49.91 4.49 57.94
N PHE A 96 -50.09 3.22 57.57
CA PHE A 96 -50.30 2.18 58.56
C PHE A 96 -49.03 2.01 59.40
N THR A 97 -49.11 2.30 60.70
CA THR A 97 -48.02 2.14 61.67
C THR A 97 -48.27 0.91 62.52
N GLY A 98 -47.89 -0.24 61.96
CA GLY A 98 -47.99 -1.54 62.63
C GLY A 98 -49.04 -2.44 61.99
N THR A 99 -49.10 -3.68 62.49
CA THR A 99 -49.93 -4.77 61.93
C THR A 99 -51.37 -4.75 62.44
N GLU A 100 -51.67 -3.88 63.40
CA GLU A 100 -52.99 -3.76 64.02
C GLU A 100 -53.91 -2.82 63.23
N GLY A 101 -53.47 -2.36 62.06
CA GLY A 101 -54.23 -1.44 61.20
C GLY A 101 -54.24 0.00 61.71
N SER A 102 -53.39 0.33 62.68
CA SER A 102 -53.21 1.69 63.19
C SER A 102 -52.80 2.63 62.06
N LEU A 103 -53.57 3.69 61.86
CA LEU A 103 -53.28 4.75 60.91
C LEU A 103 -52.61 5.91 61.65
N ASP A 104 -51.43 6.31 61.19
CA ASP A 104 -50.70 7.46 61.72
C ASP A 104 -50.34 8.43 60.61
N ASP A 105 -50.09 9.66 61.02
CA ASP A 105 -49.57 10.73 60.19
C ASP A 105 -48.16 11.08 60.60
N LEU A 106 -47.23 10.43 59.92
CA LEU A 106 -45.81 10.60 60.13
C LEU A 106 -45.28 11.94 59.55
N GLY A 107 -46.18 12.87 59.18
CA GLY A 107 -45.83 14.13 58.54
C GLY A 107 -45.34 13.93 57.10
N TYR A 108 -45.66 12.78 56.51
CA TYR A 108 -45.37 12.48 55.12
C TYR A 108 -46.38 13.19 54.25
N SER A 109 -46.16 14.48 54.17
CA SER A 109 -46.71 15.26 53.10
C SER A 109 -45.92 14.92 51.84
N PRO A 110 -46.57 14.55 50.73
CA PRO A 110 -45.92 14.60 49.42
C PRO A 110 -45.33 15.99 49.08
N THR A 111 -45.59 17.01 49.91
CA THR A 111 -45.11 18.39 49.75
C THR A 111 -43.87 18.76 50.57
N ASN A 112 -43.30 17.87 51.40
CA ASN A 112 -42.13 18.19 52.23
C ASN A 112 -40.81 17.59 51.70
N ALA A 113 -40.08 18.36 50.90
CA ALA A 113 -38.82 17.96 50.25
C ALA A 113 -37.62 17.71 51.19
N ALA A 114 -37.71 18.05 52.49
CA ALA A 114 -36.65 17.75 53.47
C ALA A 114 -36.80 16.35 54.11
N LYS A 115 -37.90 15.64 53.85
CA LYS A 115 -38.19 14.32 54.40
C LYS A 115 -38.41 13.32 53.27
N THR A 116 -37.43 12.47 53.05
CA THR A 116 -37.32 11.55 51.91
C THR A 116 -38.42 10.48 51.90
N LYS A 117 -39.39 10.65 51.00
CA LYS A 117 -40.14 9.55 50.38
C LYS A 117 -40.25 9.80 48.87
N VAL A 118 -40.33 8.71 48.10
CA VAL A 118 -40.44 8.70 46.64
C VAL A 118 -41.59 9.60 46.21
N VAL A 119 -41.25 10.80 45.74
CA VAL A 119 -42.15 11.64 44.97
C VAL A 119 -42.08 11.10 43.55
N MET A 120 -43.10 10.36 43.14
CA MET A 120 -43.38 10.20 41.71
C MET A 120 -43.80 11.60 41.24
N ALA A 121 -43.09 12.19 40.28
CA ALA A 121 -43.55 13.44 39.67
C ALA A 121 -45.03 13.30 39.25
N SER A 122 -45.82 14.37 39.31
CA SER A 122 -47.25 14.34 38.95
C SER A 122 -47.53 14.03 37.47
N ALA A 123 -46.50 13.73 36.68
CA ALA A 123 -46.62 13.28 35.30
C ALA A 123 -46.53 11.75 35.24
N ALA A 124 -47.36 11.14 34.40
CA ALA A 124 -47.23 9.72 34.12
C ALA A 124 -45.86 9.49 33.49
N VAL A 125 -45.03 8.65 34.12
CA VAL A 125 -43.83 8.11 33.48
C VAL A 125 -44.23 7.56 32.12
N ILE A 126 -43.58 8.02 31.06
CA ILE A 126 -43.84 7.55 29.72
C ILE A 126 -43.31 6.13 29.64
N ALA A 127 -44.14 5.21 29.14
CA ALA A 127 -43.71 3.83 28.96
C ALA A 127 -42.43 3.78 28.11
N ASN A 128 -41.46 2.97 28.55
CA ASN A 128 -40.14 2.81 27.93
C ASN A 128 -39.15 3.97 28.13
N HIS A 129 -39.42 4.91 29.04
CA HIS A 129 -38.43 5.88 29.49
C HIS A 129 -37.66 5.39 30.73
N ILE A 130 -36.46 5.91 30.93
CA ILE A 130 -35.66 5.65 32.14
C ILE A 130 -36.05 6.66 33.21
N ALA A 131 -36.48 6.17 34.37
CA ALA A 131 -36.72 7.02 35.54
C ALA A 131 -35.38 7.52 36.12
N VAL A 132 -35.29 8.82 36.36
CA VAL A 132 -34.11 9.53 36.87
C VAL A 132 -34.49 10.48 37.99
N PHE A 133 -33.55 10.70 38.92
CA PHE A 133 -33.74 11.74 39.93
C PHE A 133 -33.49 13.11 39.29
N SER A 134 -34.49 14.00 39.31
CA SER A 134 -34.38 15.35 38.74
C SER A 134 -33.76 16.36 39.70
N ASP A 135 -33.72 16.06 40.99
CA ASP A 135 -33.17 16.91 42.03
C ASP A 135 -32.56 16.12 43.19
N THR A 136 -31.91 16.82 44.11
CA THR A 136 -31.32 16.25 45.33
C THR A 136 -32.33 15.91 46.42
N ALA A 137 -33.60 16.26 46.24
CA ALA A 137 -34.69 15.91 47.15
C ALA A 137 -35.28 14.52 46.85
N GLY A 138 -34.81 13.85 45.79
CA GLY A 138 -35.24 12.50 45.43
C GLY A 138 -36.48 12.47 44.55
N THR A 139 -36.79 13.56 43.84
CA THR A 139 -37.87 13.59 42.85
C THR A 139 -37.53 12.68 41.68
N VAL A 140 -38.37 11.68 41.42
CA VAL A 140 -38.22 10.77 40.28
C VAL A 140 -39.04 11.31 39.11
N ASN A 141 -38.37 11.56 37.99
CA ASN A 141 -38.92 12.06 36.73
C ASN A 141 -38.32 11.26 35.55
N ASP A 142 -38.85 11.40 34.34
CA ASP A 142 -38.32 10.80 33.12
C ASP A 142 -37.94 11.85 32.04
N ASP A 143 -38.08 13.14 32.36
CA ASP A 143 -37.83 14.30 31.48
C ASP A 143 -36.63 15.17 31.95
N ALA A 144 -35.63 14.58 32.60
CA ALA A 144 -34.42 15.34 32.93
C ALA A 144 -33.61 15.60 31.65
N ALA A 145 -33.19 16.85 31.44
CA ALA A 145 -32.34 17.25 30.31
C ALA A 145 -31.03 16.42 30.21
N THR A 146 -30.57 15.85 31.33
CA THR A 146 -29.44 14.89 31.36
C THR A 146 -29.71 13.78 32.36
N ALA A 147 -29.71 12.53 31.90
CA ALA A 147 -29.69 11.33 32.75
C ALA A 147 -28.23 10.88 32.95
N ILE A 148 -27.77 10.76 34.21
CA ILE A 148 -26.39 10.34 34.53
C ILE A 148 -26.45 9.04 35.34
N ASN A 149 -25.73 8.01 34.87
CA ASN A 149 -25.42 6.81 35.65
C ASN A 149 -23.92 6.84 36.00
N GLY A 150 -23.57 6.77 37.28
CA GLY A 150 -22.18 6.77 37.75
C GLY A 150 -21.39 5.49 37.40
N GLY A 151 -22.07 4.48 36.86
CA GLY A 151 -21.49 3.23 36.35
C GLY A 151 -21.83 2.99 34.89
N SER A 152 -22.04 1.72 34.51
CA SER A 152 -22.32 1.32 33.13
C SER A 152 -23.80 1.37 32.80
N LEU A 153 -24.11 1.78 31.56
CA LEU A 153 -25.42 1.57 30.95
C LEU A 153 -25.36 0.28 30.11
N GLN A 154 -26.12 -0.74 30.51
CA GLN A 154 -26.18 -2.00 29.78
C GLN A 154 -27.42 -2.01 28.87
N ALA A 155 -27.19 -2.06 27.56
CA ALA A 155 -28.24 -2.24 26.56
C ALA A 155 -28.18 -3.68 26.02
N GLY A 156 -29.11 -4.53 26.46
CA GLY A 156 -29.19 -5.95 26.07
C GLY A 156 -28.86 -6.93 27.19
N LEU A 157 -29.08 -8.21 26.91
CA LEU A 157 -28.89 -9.34 27.83
C LEU A 157 -28.05 -10.42 27.15
N SER A 158 -27.51 -11.36 27.92
CA SER A 158 -26.87 -12.53 27.32
C SER A 158 -27.85 -13.26 26.40
N GLY A 159 -27.44 -13.49 25.15
CA GLY A 159 -28.28 -14.10 24.11
C GLY A 159 -29.30 -13.15 23.44
N THR A 160 -29.36 -11.87 23.81
CA THR A 160 -30.24 -10.87 23.17
C THR A 160 -29.50 -9.55 23.00
N ALA A 161 -29.09 -9.23 21.76
CA ALA A 161 -28.41 -7.98 21.45
C ALA A 161 -29.30 -6.78 21.79
N GLY A 162 -28.73 -5.81 22.50
CA GLY A 162 -29.33 -4.49 22.66
C GLY A 162 -28.57 -3.43 21.86
N SER A 163 -29.18 -2.27 21.77
CA SER A 163 -28.63 -1.11 21.05
C SER A 163 -28.70 0.13 21.94
N VAL A 164 -27.63 0.92 21.92
CA VAL A 164 -27.68 2.32 22.37
C VAL A 164 -27.98 3.17 21.15
N ILE A 165 -29.13 3.84 21.16
CA ILE A 165 -29.63 4.61 20.01
C ILE A 165 -29.77 6.07 20.43
N SER A 166 -29.11 6.96 19.70
CA SER A 166 -29.22 8.41 19.86
C SER A 166 -29.92 9.03 18.67
N PHE A 167 -31.04 9.72 18.92
CA PHE A 167 -31.80 10.45 17.91
C PHE A 167 -31.41 11.94 17.90
N PRO A 168 -31.36 12.58 16.73
CA PRO A 168 -31.22 14.03 16.65
C PRO A 168 -32.49 14.72 17.15
N ALA A 169 -32.37 15.97 17.60
CA ALA A 169 -33.51 16.77 18.05
C ALA A 169 -34.56 17.04 16.96
N THR A 170 -34.19 16.91 15.68
CA THR A 170 -35.13 17.04 14.55
C THR A 170 -35.75 15.68 14.24
N ALA A 171 -37.08 15.59 14.34
CA ALA A 171 -37.82 14.36 14.08
C ALA A 171 -37.54 13.78 12.68
N LEU A 172 -37.53 12.44 12.60
CA LEU A 172 -37.39 11.66 11.36
C LEU A 172 -36.06 11.88 10.60
N LYS A 173 -34.98 12.26 11.29
CA LYS A 173 -33.65 12.48 10.70
C LYS A 173 -32.62 11.40 11.05
N GLY A 174 -33.06 10.15 11.15
CA GLY A 174 -32.20 8.99 11.42
C GLY A 174 -31.74 8.90 12.88
N SER A 175 -30.77 8.03 13.15
CA SER A 175 -30.21 7.81 14.50
C SER A 175 -28.79 7.27 14.42
N LEU A 176 -27.97 7.56 15.44
CA LEU A 176 -26.74 6.82 15.69
C LEU A 176 -27.07 5.60 16.55
N ALA A 177 -26.82 4.39 16.03
CA ALA A 177 -27.01 3.15 16.77
C ALA A 177 -25.68 2.43 16.99
N VAL A 178 -25.34 2.17 18.25
CA VAL A 178 -24.25 1.27 18.63
C VAL A 178 -24.88 -0.05 19.02
N THR A 179 -24.78 -1.05 18.14
CA THR A 179 -25.43 -2.35 18.30
C THR A 179 -24.38 -3.45 18.29
N ALA A 180 -24.45 -4.33 19.28
CA ALA A 180 -23.62 -5.53 19.27
C ALA A 180 -24.13 -6.50 18.19
N VAL A 181 -23.25 -6.88 17.27
CA VAL A 181 -23.48 -8.01 16.37
C VAL A 181 -22.84 -9.25 17.02
N ALA A 182 -23.40 -10.43 16.76
CA ALA A 182 -22.88 -11.69 17.30
C ALA A 182 -21.37 -11.80 17.03
N ASN A 183 -20.59 -11.68 18.10
CA ASN A 183 -19.16 -11.91 18.05
C ASN A 183 -18.92 -13.38 18.35
N THR A 184 -18.69 -14.17 17.31
CA THR A 184 -18.56 -15.63 17.41
C THR A 184 -17.39 -16.10 18.29
N GLY A 185 -16.50 -15.18 18.71
CA GLY A 185 -15.39 -15.47 19.62
C GLY A 185 -15.64 -15.14 21.09
N ASP A 186 -16.84 -14.70 21.48
CA ASP A 186 -17.21 -14.33 22.86
C ASP A 186 -16.26 -13.29 23.50
N THR A 187 -15.70 -12.37 22.70
CA THR A 187 -14.79 -11.32 23.18
C THR A 187 -15.49 -9.97 23.37
N VAL A 188 -14.89 -9.12 24.22
CA VAL A 188 -15.36 -7.75 24.48
C VAL A 188 -14.79 -6.81 23.42
N THR A 189 -15.65 -6.03 22.75
CA THR A 189 -15.25 -4.93 21.86
C THR A 189 -15.48 -3.61 22.57
N THR A 190 -14.41 -2.83 22.77
CA THR A 190 -14.45 -1.56 23.51
C THR A 190 -14.13 -0.39 22.59
N ILE A 191 -14.95 0.66 22.63
CA ILE A 191 -14.64 1.98 22.07
C ILE A 191 -14.15 2.86 23.22
N SER A 192 -12.88 3.28 23.18
CA SER A 192 -12.25 4.10 24.23
C SER A 192 -11.43 5.25 23.63
N ASN A 193 -11.28 6.35 24.37
CA ASN A 193 -10.38 7.44 24.02
C ASN A 193 -9.16 7.49 24.96
N ALA A 194 -8.01 7.89 24.42
CA ALA A 194 -6.83 8.25 25.22
C ALA A 194 -6.98 9.66 25.84
N ALA A 195 -6.00 10.08 26.63
CA ALA A 195 -5.95 11.44 27.17
C ALA A 195 -5.91 12.47 26.03
N MET A 196 -6.86 13.42 26.04
CA MET A 196 -6.93 14.51 25.06
C MET A 196 -6.58 15.81 25.77
N GLY A 197 -5.56 16.53 25.28
CA GLY A 197 -5.10 17.81 25.87
C GLY A 197 -6.08 18.98 25.71
N GLN A 198 -7.19 18.77 24.99
CA GLN A 198 -8.21 19.75 24.67
C GLN A 198 -9.54 19.06 24.33
N THR A 199 -10.63 19.83 24.33
CA THR A 199 -11.92 19.36 23.78
C THR A 199 -11.74 18.98 22.31
N SER A 200 -12.11 17.75 21.96
CA SER A 200 -11.95 17.18 20.63
C SER A 200 -13.26 16.55 20.16
N THR A 201 -13.54 16.60 18.86
CA THR A 201 -14.72 15.98 18.24
C THR A 201 -14.26 14.88 17.29
N ILE A 202 -14.85 13.68 17.39
CA ILE A 202 -14.63 12.57 16.45
C ILE A 202 -15.86 12.48 15.53
N SER A 203 -15.68 12.72 14.24
CA SER A 203 -16.76 12.70 13.25
C SER A 203 -16.73 11.43 12.40
N ILE A 204 -17.88 10.77 12.24
CA ILE A 204 -18.05 9.63 11.33
C ILE A 204 -18.96 10.10 10.17
N PRO A 205 -18.42 10.40 8.98
CA PRO A 205 -19.22 10.86 7.84
C PRO A 205 -20.02 9.72 7.20
N ASP A 206 -21.08 10.09 6.48
CA ASP A 206 -21.88 9.13 5.70
C ASP A 206 -21.03 8.45 4.61
N PRO A 207 -20.93 7.11 4.58
CA PRO A 207 -20.16 6.39 3.57
C PRO A 207 -20.89 6.23 2.22
N GLY A 208 -22.16 6.63 2.09
CA GLY A 208 -22.94 6.57 0.84
C GLY A 208 -23.31 5.15 0.36
N ALA A 209 -23.13 4.15 1.23
CA ALA A 209 -23.44 2.74 0.97
C ALA A 209 -24.26 2.14 2.12
N ALA A 210 -25.13 1.16 1.82
CA ALA A 210 -25.97 0.49 2.83
C ALA A 210 -25.15 -0.22 3.93
N THR A 211 -23.91 -0.59 3.59
CA THR A 211 -22.90 -1.08 4.53
C THR A 211 -21.58 -0.40 4.20
N SER A 212 -20.90 0.11 5.22
CA SER A 212 -19.52 0.54 5.11
C SER A 212 -18.76 0.16 6.36
N ASN A 213 -17.47 -0.07 6.20
CA ASN A 213 -16.59 -0.35 7.30
C ASN A 213 -16.09 0.98 7.85
N PHE A 214 -16.24 1.21 9.15
CA PHE A 214 -15.37 2.16 9.82
C PHE A 214 -13.97 1.59 9.72
N VAL A 215 -13.11 2.20 8.91
CA VAL A 215 -11.75 1.74 8.68
C VAL A 215 -10.93 2.07 9.93
N LEU A 216 -11.09 1.23 10.94
CA LEU A 216 -10.17 1.08 12.04
C LEU A 216 -8.89 0.49 11.45
N THR A 217 -8.00 1.37 11.04
CA THR A 217 -6.59 1.00 11.02
C THR A 217 -6.08 1.23 12.44
N SER A 218 -5.03 0.52 12.86
CA SER A 218 -4.16 1.09 13.88
C SER A 218 -3.45 2.34 13.27
N SER A 219 -4.15 3.46 13.05
CA SER A 219 -3.73 4.70 12.32
C SER A 219 -3.27 4.53 10.83
N ALA A 220 -3.52 5.38 9.79
CA ALA A 220 -4.69 6.17 9.32
C ALA A 220 -4.58 6.54 7.78
N ALA A 221 -5.65 6.36 6.95
CA ALA A 221 -5.98 6.90 5.59
C ALA A 221 -5.96 6.01 4.30
N SER A 222 -6.45 6.53 3.16
CA SER A 222 -6.91 5.82 1.94
C SER A 222 -6.04 5.84 0.65
N THR A 223 -4.89 6.49 0.51
CA THR A 223 -3.60 6.06 1.07
C THR A 223 -3.50 6.39 2.53
N GLN A 224 -3.03 5.44 3.35
CA GLN A 224 -2.76 5.71 4.76
C GLN A 224 -1.77 6.89 4.83
N SER A 225 -2.27 8.09 5.14
CA SER A 225 -1.49 9.30 5.26
C SER A 225 -1.30 9.47 6.75
N ILE A 226 -0.39 8.65 7.25
CA ILE A 226 0.22 8.95 8.52
C ILE A 226 1.12 10.14 8.20
N SER A 227 0.77 11.33 8.67
CA SER A 227 1.64 12.51 8.57
C SER A 227 3.00 12.28 9.26
N THR A 228 3.13 11.17 10.00
CA THR A 228 4.34 10.59 10.60
C THR A 228 4.75 9.18 10.05
N GLY A 229 4.16 8.68 8.95
CA GLY A 229 4.52 7.43 8.23
C GLY A 229 3.69 6.15 8.53
N ILE A 230 3.14 5.48 7.50
CA ILE A 230 2.55 4.12 7.58
C ILE A 230 3.65 3.13 7.93
N ASN A 231 3.71 2.61 9.15
CA ASN A 231 4.63 1.52 9.48
C ASN A 231 3.93 0.17 9.34
N ILE A 232 3.90 -0.40 8.13
CA ILE A 232 3.46 -1.80 7.91
C ILE A 232 4.64 -2.71 8.30
N THR A 233 4.87 -2.93 9.59
CA THR A 233 5.90 -3.88 10.07
C THR A 233 5.27 -5.26 10.28
N GLY A 234 5.62 -6.23 9.45
CA GLY A 234 5.20 -7.63 9.62
C GLY A 234 5.27 -8.41 8.32
N GLY A 235 6.01 -9.53 8.33
CA GLY A 235 6.47 -10.27 7.14
C GLY A 235 5.42 -10.96 6.26
N ALA A 236 4.14 -10.55 6.28
CA ALA A 236 3.07 -11.14 5.46
C ALA A 236 2.00 -10.14 4.95
N ASN A 237 2.07 -8.85 5.30
CA ASN A 237 1.06 -7.85 4.89
C ASN A 237 1.61 -6.94 3.79
N ASN A 238 1.02 -7.01 2.60
CA ASN A 238 1.34 -6.12 1.49
C ASN A 238 0.39 -4.92 1.50
N LEU A 239 0.87 -3.71 1.22
CA LEU A 239 0.01 -2.67 0.63
C LEU A 239 -0.30 -3.11 -0.79
N GLN A 240 -1.29 -3.99 -0.93
CA GLN A 240 -1.69 -4.52 -2.22
C GLN A 240 -2.60 -3.50 -2.90
N VAL A 241 -2.06 -2.82 -3.91
CA VAL A 241 -2.87 -2.04 -4.85
C VAL A 241 -3.45 -3.04 -5.86
N VAL A 242 -4.62 -3.59 -5.56
CA VAL A 242 -5.32 -4.58 -6.41
C VAL A 242 -5.67 -3.99 -7.79
N ALA A 243 -5.93 -2.69 -7.84
CA ALA A 243 -6.04 -1.88 -9.05
C ALA A 243 -5.57 -0.44 -8.77
N GLY A 244 -4.88 0.19 -9.72
CA GLY A 244 -4.38 1.57 -9.60
C GLY A 244 -2.87 1.67 -9.35
N ASN A 245 -2.43 2.82 -8.81
CA ASN A 245 -1.01 3.17 -8.68
C ASN A 245 -0.59 3.39 -7.22
N VAL A 246 0.67 3.11 -6.90
CA VAL A 246 1.35 3.65 -5.72
C VAL A 246 1.94 5.01 -6.09
N LEU A 247 1.44 6.09 -5.50
CA LEU A 247 1.93 7.44 -5.73
C LEU A 247 2.87 7.87 -4.59
N ALA A 248 4.14 8.13 -4.92
CA ALA A 248 5.09 8.74 -3.99
C ALA A 248 5.33 10.20 -4.40
N GLY A 249 4.92 11.13 -3.54
CA GLY A 249 5.05 12.58 -3.78
C GLY A 249 3.85 13.22 -4.48
N SER A 250 4.02 14.47 -4.91
CA SER A 250 2.99 15.26 -5.59
C SER A 250 3.62 16.26 -6.56
N SER A 251 2.81 16.92 -7.41
CA SER A 251 3.30 18.03 -8.24
C SER A 251 3.99 19.09 -7.36
N GLY A 252 5.21 19.48 -7.72
CA GLY A 252 6.04 20.42 -6.95
C GLY A 252 6.75 19.84 -5.71
N ALA A 253 6.49 18.59 -5.33
CA ALA A 253 7.17 17.90 -4.22
C ALA A 253 7.60 16.50 -4.64
N ALA A 254 8.90 16.34 -4.95
CA ALA A 254 9.45 15.06 -5.34
C ALA A 254 9.21 14.01 -4.24
N GLY A 255 8.52 12.94 -4.58
CA GLY A 255 8.48 11.75 -3.75
C GLY A 255 9.61 10.81 -4.13
N SER A 256 9.91 9.90 -3.20
CA SER A 256 10.88 8.85 -3.42
C SER A 256 10.31 7.53 -2.95
N VAL A 257 10.51 6.47 -3.72
CA VAL A 257 10.27 5.10 -3.29
C VAL A 257 11.61 4.50 -2.91
N TYR A 258 11.78 4.16 -1.63
CA TYR A 258 12.98 3.50 -1.13
C TYR A 258 12.71 2.01 -0.97
N SER A 259 13.55 1.19 -1.59
CA SER A 259 13.59 -0.26 -1.42
C SER A 259 14.94 -0.64 -0.83
N TYR A 260 14.95 -0.98 0.46
CA TYR A 260 16.16 -1.44 1.15
C TYR A 260 16.33 -2.96 0.96
N PRO A 261 17.57 -3.47 0.81
CA PRO A 261 17.84 -4.89 0.90
C PRO A 261 17.55 -5.40 2.32
N ALA A 262 17.30 -6.70 2.47
CA ALA A 262 17.00 -7.30 3.77
C ALA A 262 18.12 -7.13 4.82
N THR A 263 19.37 -6.93 4.37
CA THR A 263 20.51 -6.68 5.26
C THR A 263 20.67 -5.18 5.52
N ALA A 264 20.50 -4.77 6.78
CA ALA A 264 20.73 -3.40 7.21
C ALA A 264 22.11 -2.89 6.76
N ALA A 265 22.17 -1.60 6.37
CA ALA A 265 23.38 -0.90 5.92
C ALA A 265 24.00 -1.34 4.58
N ARG A 266 23.32 -2.15 3.75
CA ARG A 266 23.80 -2.50 2.39
C ARG A 266 23.23 -1.63 1.27
N GLY A 267 22.96 -0.35 1.57
CA GLY A 267 22.41 0.63 0.63
C GLY A 267 20.90 0.49 0.42
N SER A 268 20.38 1.09 -0.66
CA SER A 268 18.96 1.05 -1.04
C SER A 268 18.82 1.28 -2.54
N LEU A 269 17.83 0.66 -3.16
CA LEU A 269 17.31 1.13 -4.44
C LEU A 269 16.37 2.29 -4.17
N VAL A 270 16.67 3.46 -4.71
CA VAL A 270 15.84 4.66 -4.56
C VAL A 270 15.34 5.09 -5.93
N LEU A 271 14.02 5.19 -6.08
CA LEU A 271 13.37 5.78 -7.24
C LEU A 271 12.91 7.19 -6.85
N THR A 272 13.68 8.20 -7.26
CA THR A 272 13.42 9.61 -6.96
C THR A 272 13.19 10.38 -8.26
N ALA A 273 12.12 11.17 -8.29
CA ALA A 273 11.91 12.11 -9.40
C ALA A 273 12.87 13.30 -9.29
N VAL A 274 13.51 13.64 -10.39
CA VAL A 274 14.30 14.88 -10.56
C VAL A 274 13.55 15.80 -11.51
N ASN A 275 13.64 17.11 -11.29
CA ASN A 275 12.99 18.09 -12.16
C ASN A 275 13.44 17.93 -13.61
N ASN A 276 12.48 17.68 -14.51
CA ASN A 276 12.73 17.65 -15.94
C ASN A 276 12.63 19.08 -16.51
N THR A 277 13.43 19.41 -17.52
CA THR A 277 13.40 20.72 -18.19
C THR A 277 12.21 20.89 -19.12
N GLY A 278 11.53 19.80 -19.51
CA GLY A 278 10.27 19.81 -20.23
C GLY A 278 9.17 19.03 -19.53
N ASP A 279 7.91 19.35 -19.84
CA ASP A 279 6.70 18.71 -19.28
C ASP A 279 6.49 17.29 -19.88
N THR A 280 7.42 16.39 -19.59
CA THR A 280 7.39 15.02 -20.12
C THR A 280 7.43 13.99 -19.00
N VAL A 281 6.78 12.84 -19.24
CA VAL A 281 6.71 11.72 -18.29
C VAL A 281 7.77 10.69 -18.66
N THR A 282 8.59 10.30 -17.68
CA THR A 282 9.50 9.15 -17.82
C THR A 282 8.84 7.91 -17.24
N THR A 283 8.59 6.91 -18.08
CA THR A 283 7.99 5.63 -17.67
C THR A 283 9.00 4.50 -17.82
N ILE A 284 9.26 3.77 -16.73
CA ILE A 284 9.94 2.47 -16.76
C ILE A 284 8.84 1.41 -16.89
N SER A 285 8.79 0.70 -18.01
CA SER A 285 7.80 -0.35 -18.26
C SER A 285 8.47 -1.63 -18.74
N ASN A 286 7.85 -2.77 -18.48
CA ASN A 286 8.16 -4.03 -19.13
C ASN A 286 7.10 -4.32 -20.21
N VAL A 287 7.54 -4.95 -21.29
CA VAL A 287 6.62 -5.56 -22.27
C VAL A 287 6.27 -6.98 -21.78
N ALA A 288 5.33 -7.65 -22.42
CA ALA A 288 5.02 -9.05 -22.13
C ALA A 288 6.30 -9.92 -22.15
N MET A 289 6.64 -10.52 -21.00
CA MET A 289 7.78 -11.41 -20.85
C MET A 289 7.30 -12.86 -20.88
N GLY A 290 7.91 -13.71 -21.71
CA GLY A 290 7.54 -15.13 -21.81
C GLY A 290 7.97 -16.00 -20.62
N GLN A 291 8.76 -15.44 -19.70
CA GLN A 291 9.29 -16.13 -18.51
C GLN A 291 9.64 -15.11 -17.41
N ALA A 292 9.90 -15.61 -16.21
CA ALA A 292 10.50 -14.80 -15.15
C ALA A 292 11.95 -14.44 -15.54
N SER A 293 12.29 -13.15 -15.43
CA SER A 293 13.61 -12.61 -15.77
C SER A 293 14.12 -11.70 -14.66
N ILE A 294 15.44 -11.66 -14.47
CA ILE A 294 16.12 -10.80 -13.49
C ILE A 294 16.96 -9.78 -14.25
N ILE A 295 16.82 -8.51 -13.90
CA ILE A 295 17.71 -7.42 -14.36
C ILE A 295 18.62 -7.07 -13.19
N SER A 296 19.94 -7.27 -13.34
CA SER A 296 20.94 -6.98 -12.30
C SER A 296 21.66 -5.66 -12.61
N ILE A 297 21.78 -4.80 -11.60
CA ILE A 297 22.55 -3.55 -11.66
C ILE A 297 23.80 -3.74 -10.78
N PRO A 298 24.98 -4.01 -11.37
CA PRO A 298 26.20 -4.19 -10.59
C PRO A 298 26.73 -2.87 -10.02
N ASP A 299 27.63 -2.96 -9.04
CA ASP A 299 28.38 -1.81 -8.53
C ASP A 299 29.22 -1.19 -9.66
N PRO A 300 29.02 0.09 -10.00
CA PRO A 300 29.82 0.75 -11.03
C PRO A 300 31.25 1.09 -10.58
N ALA A 301 31.62 0.82 -9.32
CA ALA A 301 32.89 1.21 -8.70
C ALA A 301 33.16 2.73 -8.74
N ALA A 302 32.10 3.54 -8.85
CA ALA A 302 32.13 4.99 -8.94
C ALA A 302 30.94 5.61 -8.18
N ALA A 303 31.06 6.89 -7.80
CA ALA A 303 30.00 7.61 -7.08
C ALA A 303 28.74 7.82 -7.93
N THR A 304 28.88 7.83 -9.25
CA THR A 304 27.77 7.93 -10.20
C THR A 304 28.02 7.02 -11.40
N ALA A 305 26.95 6.45 -11.93
CA ALA A 305 26.91 5.78 -13.21
C ALA A 305 25.55 6.01 -13.85
N ASN A 306 25.52 5.96 -15.18
CA ASN A 306 24.30 6.20 -15.95
C ASN A 306 23.81 4.88 -16.56
N PHE A 307 22.50 4.71 -16.63
CA PHE A 307 21.93 3.72 -17.53
C PHE A 307 22.12 4.17 -18.96
N VAL A 308 22.68 3.29 -19.78
CA VAL A 308 22.81 3.55 -21.20
C VAL A 308 21.47 3.30 -21.87
N VAL A 309 20.92 4.34 -22.49
CA VAL A 309 19.67 4.25 -23.25
C VAL A 309 19.98 4.17 -24.74
N ALA A 310 19.09 3.57 -25.52
CA ALA A 310 19.14 3.61 -26.98
C ALA A 310 17.86 4.29 -27.49
N PRO A 311 17.97 5.23 -28.45
CA PRO A 311 16.82 5.95 -28.99
C PRO A 311 15.98 5.07 -29.93
N SER A 312 16.55 3.96 -30.40
CA SER A 312 15.95 2.94 -31.25
C SER A 312 16.42 1.55 -30.81
N ALA A 313 15.77 0.50 -31.29
CA ALA A 313 16.21 -0.86 -31.06
C ALA A 313 17.61 -1.10 -31.66
N LEU A 314 18.50 -1.71 -30.88
CA LEU A 314 19.79 -2.18 -31.38
C LEU A 314 19.57 -3.41 -32.27
N VAL A 315 20.15 -3.41 -33.48
CA VAL A 315 20.02 -4.57 -34.38
C VAL A 315 21.03 -5.65 -33.97
N SER A 316 20.54 -6.88 -33.82
CA SER A 316 21.40 -8.03 -33.51
C SER A 316 22.45 -8.24 -34.61
N GLY A 317 23.69 -8.45 -34.20
CA GLY A 317 24.80 -8.64 -35.12
C GLY A 317 25.48 -7.34 -35.59
N ASN A 318 24.94 -6.17 -35.26
CA ASN A 318 25.64 -4.90 -35.43
C ASN A 318 26.52 -4.58 -34.22
N MET A 319 27.54 -3.75 -34.44
CA MET A 319 28.33 -3.14 -33.40
C MET A 319 27.54 -2.02 -32.71
N ILE A 320 27.71 -1.92 -31.40
CA ILE A 320 27.19 -0.82 -30.60
C ILE A 320 28.28 0.26 -30.54
N SER A 321 27.91 1.51 -30.80
CA SER A 321 28.79 2.67 -30.59
C SER A 321 28.24 3.57 -29.49
N ALA A 322 29.14 4.18 -28.71
CA ALA A 322 28.77 5.32 -27.89
C ALA A 322 28.60 6.53 -28.81
N SER A 323 27.51 7.29 -28.64
CA SER A 323 27.24 8.46 -29.50
C SER A 323 28.11 9.69 -29.17
N GLY A 324 29.05 9.57 -28.23
CA GLY A 324 29.95 10.65 -27.81
C GLY A 324 29.39 11.61 -26.75
N THR A 325 28.15 11.46 -26.27
CA THR A 325 27.60 12.29 -25.18
C THR A 325 26.62 11.50 -24.29
N ALA A 326 26.83 11.58 -22.98
CA ALA A 326 25.87 11.20 -21.93
C ALA A 326 25.27 9.77 -21.94
N GLY A 327 26.07 8.75 -22.27
CA GLY A 327 25.62 7.36 -22.11
C GLY A 327 24.51 6.96 -23.09
N LEU A 328 24.50 7.50 -24.30
CA LEU A 328 23.63 7.03 -25.38
C LEU A 328 24.37 5.93 -26.17
N ALA A 329 23.78 4.74 -26.23
CA ALA A 329 24.18 3.71 -27.18
C ALA A 329 23.42 3.93 -28.49
N ILE A 330 24.15 3.87 -29.58
CA ILE A 330 23.59 3.85 -30.93
C ILE A 330 23.98 2.54 -31.61
N ASP A 331 23.09 2.06 -32.46
CA ASP A 331 23.49 1.11 -33.49
C ASP A 331 24.47 1.82 -34.43
N SER A 332 25.65 1.24 -34.63
CA SER A 332 26.65 1.81 -35.53
C SER A 332 26.33 1.54 -37.01
N ASP A 333 25.33 0.69 -37.29
CA ASP A 333 25.05 0.10 -38.60
C ASP A 333 26.23 -0.72 -39.17
N VAL A 334 27.28 -0.96 -38.37
CA VAL A 334 28.42 -1.79 -38.74
C VAL A 334 28.15 -3.22 -38.29
N VAL A 335 27.93 -4.13 -39.23
CA VAL A 335 27.81 -5.57 -38.94
C VAL A 335 29.12 -6.08 -38.31
N ALA A 336 29.03 -6.78 -37.18
CA ALA A 336 30.17 -7.22 -36.37
C ALA A 336 31.18 -8.09 -37.14
N ASN A 337 30.75 -8.80 -38.19
CA ASN A 337 31.64 -9.59 -39.04
C ASN A 337 32.46 -8.76 -40.06
N ARG A 338 32.17 -7.45 -40.20
CA ARG A 338 32.87 -6.50 -41.09
C ARG A 338 33.94 -5.70 -40.36
N VAL A 339 34.18 -6.00 -39.09
CA VAL A 339 35.21 -5.35 -38.28
C VAL A 339 36.56 -5.97 -38.60
N LEU A 340 37.18 -5.49 -39.67
CA LEU A 340 38.60 -5.72 -39.93
C LEU A 340 39.38 -4.90 -38.90
N TYR A 341 40.18 -5.54 -38.04
CA TYR A 341 41.05 -4.85 -37.09
C TYR A 341 41.84 -3.75 -37.80
N THR A 342 41.55 -2.48 -37.48
CA THR A 342 42.13 -1.29 -38.12
C THR A 342 43.59 -1.04 -37.71
N SER A 343 44.33 -2.06 -37.29
CA SER A 343 45.74 -1.96 -36.87
C SER A 343 46.71 -2.70 -37.80
N PHE A 344 46.35 -2.91 -39.06
CA PHE A 344 47.38 -2.90 -40.10
C PHE A 344 47.51 -1.45 -40.54
N ALA A 345 48.67 -0.84 -40.26
CA ALA A 345 49.03 0.43 -40.87
C ALA A 345 48.67 0.35 -42.36
N THR A 346 47.83 1.27 -42.84
CA THR A 346 47.55 1.41 -44.27
C THR A 346 48.88 1.33 -45.00
N PRO A 347 49.13 0.31 -45.85
CA PRO A 347 50.37 0.24 -46.60
C PRO A 347 50.51 1.57 -47.33
N ASP A 348 51.64 2.25 -47.16
CA ASP A 348 51.95 3.42 -47.95
C ASP A 348 51.77 3.04 -49.42
N ALA A 349 50.86 3.74 -50.12
CA ALA A 349 50.53 3.49 -51.52
C ALA A 349 51.75 3.60 -52.46
N ASN A 350 52.88 4.08 -51.94
CA ASN A 350 54.13 4.24 -52.68
C ASN A 350 55.14 3.09 -52.47
N VAL A 351 54.93 2.16 -51.53
CA VAL A 351 55.84 1.02 -51.31
C VAL A 351 55.34 -0.19 -52.10
N ASN A 352 55.73 -0.27 -53.38
CA ASN A 352 55.49 -1.45 -54.20
C ASN A 352 56.59 -2.49 -53.98
N LEU A 353 56.24 -3.64 -53.40
CA LEU A 353 57.03 -4.86 -53.52
C LEU A 353 56.68 -5.54 -54.85
N VAL A 354 57.66 -5.73 -55.72
CA VAL A 354 57.50 -6.42 -57.00
C VAL A 354 58.19 -7.76 -56.91
N ARG A 355 57.45 -8.84 -57.19
CA ARG A 355 58.01 -10.18 -57.35
C ARG A 355 57.98 -10.57 -58.82
N PHE A 356 59.07 -11.15 -59.32
CA PHE A 356 59.11 -11.80 -60.63
C PHE A 356 59.63 -13.22 -60.51
N ASP A 357 59.24 -14.08 -61.45
CA ASP A 357 59.69 -15.45 -61.62
C ASP A 357 59.79 -15.71 -63.14
N ILE A 358 60.97 -15.45 -63.74
CA ILE A 358 61.16 -15.40 -65.20
C ILE A 358 62.07 -16.53 -65.67
N THR A 359 61.61 -17.29 -66.66
CA THR A 359 62.44 -18.30 -67.34
C THR A 359 63.29 -17.62 -68.41
N VAL A 360 64.60 -17.63 -68.21
CA VAL A 360 65.60 -17.15 -69.16
C VAL A 360 66.11 -18.35 -69.96
N THR A 361 65.85 -18.39 -71.28
CA THR A 361 66.28 -19.49 -72.16
C THR A 361 67.47 -19.07 -73.01
N ALA A 362 68.32 -20.03 -73.40
CA ALA A 362 69.42 -19.80 -74.34
C ALA A 362 68.92 -19.23 -75.68
N ALA A 363 67.77 -19.72 -76.16
CA ALA A 363 67.15 -19.21 -77.38
C ALA A 363 66.71 -17.74 -77.26
N ALA A 364 66.12 -17.34 -76.13
CA ALA A 364 65.70 -15.95 -75.91
C ALA A 364 66.89 -14.99 -75.77
N LEU A 365 67.96 -15.42 -75.10
CA LEU A 365 69.21 -14.66 -75.03
C LEU A 365 69.88 -14.52 -76.40
N ALA A 366 69.92 -15.60 -77.20
CA ALA A 366 70.46 -15.60 -78.55
C ALA A 366 69.70 -14.68 -79.51
N ALA A 367 68.37 -14.65 -79.42
CA ALA A 367 67.53 -13.84 -80.30
C ALA A 367 67.45 -12.36 -79.87
N GLY A 368 67.34 -12.09 -78.57
CA GLY A 368 67.07 -10.75 -78.03
C GLY A 368 68.28 -10.03 -77.43
N ALA A 369 69.45 -10.66 -77.41
CA ALA A 369 70.67 -10.24 -76.70
C ALA A 369 70.53 -10.12 -75.16
N SER A 370 69.29 -10.12 -74.64
CA SER A 370 68.93 -10.10 -73.23
C SER A 370 67.50 -10.61 -73.03
N VAL A 371 67.16 -11.00 -71.81
CA VAL A 371 65.79 -11.34 -71.38
C VAL A 371 65.38 -10.37 -70.27
N THR A 372 64.23 -9.72 -70.45
CA THR A 372 63.69 -8.80 -69.44
C THR A 372 63.18 -9.56 -68.21
N LEU A 373 63.74 -9.24 -67.04
CA LEU A 373 63.31 -9.76 -65.73
C LEU A 373 62.25 -8.84 -65.11
N LEU A 374 62.45 -7.53 -65.25
CA LEU A 374 61.49 -6.49 -64.89
C LEU A 374 61.50 -5.42 -65.98
N ALA A 375 60.35 -5.16 -66.59
CA ALA A 375 60.20 -4.09 -67.58
C ALA A 375 60.43 -2.71 -66.95
N SER A 376 60.92 -1.76 -67.74
CA SER A 376 61.03 -0.36 -67.31
C SER A 376 59.65 0.15 -66.88
N SER A 377 59.58 0.77 -65.69
CA SER A 377 58.35 1.40 -65.18
C SER A 377 58.46 2.94 -65.19
N GLY A 378 59.07 3.51 -66.22
CA GLY A 378 59.27 4.96 -66.33
C GLY A 378 60.27 5.45 -65.28
N SER A 379 60.00 6.56 -64.58
CA SER A 379 60.93 7.14 -63.60
C SER A 379 61.13 6.33 -62.31
N LYS A 380 60.46 5.18 -62.15
CA LYS A 380 60.52 4.39 -60.92
C LYS A 380 61.84 3.64 -60.79
N GLN A 381 62.36 3.59 -59.57
CA GLN A 381 63.59 2.88 -59.24
C GLN A 381 63.33 1.81 -58.18
N TYR A 382 64.05 0.71 -58.29
CA TYR A 382 63.85 -0.45 -57.45
C TYR A 382 65.17 -0.91 -56.83
N VAL A 383 65.18 -1.15 -55.52
CA VAL A 383 66.26 -1.89 -54.88
C VAL A 383 65.90 -3.37 -54.92
N ILE A 384 66.82 -4.18 -55.40
CA ILE A 384 66.68 -5.64 -55.36
C ILE A 384 66.89 -6.06 -53.90
N THR A 385 65.89 -6.71 -53.29
CA THR A 385 65.95 -7.19 -51.90
C THR A 385 66.20 -8.69 -51.82
N GLY A 386 65.94 -9.42 -52.91
CA GLY A 386 66.33 -10.82 -53.06
C GLY A 386 66.36 -11.26 -54.51
N LEU A 387 67.30 -12.15 -54.83
CA LEU A 387 67.35 -12.89 -56.09
C LEU A 387 67.53 -14.37 -55.79
N TRP A 388 66.94 -15.22 -56.62
CA TRP A 388 67.06 -16.67 -56.54
C TRP A 388 67.22 -17.28 -57.91
N ILE A 389 68.13 -18.24 -58.01
CA ILE A 389 68.15 -19.22 -59.08
C ILE A 389 67.23 -20.35 -58.66
N ASN A 390 66.28 -20.68 -59.52
CA ASN A 390 65.44 -21.86 -59.37
C ASN A 390 65.83 -22.90 -60.44
N SER A 391 66.05 -24.13 -59.99
CA SER A 391 66.38 -25.33 -60.79
C SER A 391 65.24 -25.81 -61.70
N GLY A 392 64.20 -25.00 -61.91
CA GLY A 392 63.09 -25.30 -62.83
C GLY A 392 63.45 -25.20 -64.31
N GLY A 393 64.74 -25.06 -64.67
CA GLY A 393 65.25 -25.04 -66.04
C GLY A 393 66.08 -26.28 -66.40
N THR A 394 66.60 -26.36 -67.62
CA THR A 394 67.23 -27.60 -68.16
C THR A 394 68.76 -27.58 -68.28
N ASN A 395 69.45 -26.72 -67.51
CA ASN A 395 70.88 -26.38 -67.61
C ASN A 395 71.26 -25.76 -68.98
N PHE A 396 72.07 -24.71 -68.95
CA PHE A 396 72.67 -24.17 -70.17
C PHE A 396 73.74 -25.12 -70.70
N SER A 397 73.66 -25.44 -72.00
CA SER A 397 74.56 -26.40 -72.66
C SER A 397 74.69 -26.14 -74.16
N GLY A 398 75.69 -26.77 -74.79
CA GLY A 398 76.01 -26.59 -76.21
C GLY A 398 76.64 -25.22 -76.53
N GLY A 399 77.09 -25.03 -77.77
CA GLY A 399 77.61 -23.73 -78.27
C GLY A 399 79.04 -23.34 -77.85
N GLY A 400 79.73 -24.15 -77.02
CA GLY A 400 81.06 -23.82 -76.49
C GLY A 400 81.05 -22.84 -75.31
N GLY A 401 79.87 -22.58 -74.73
CA GLY A 401 79.63 -21.44 -73.85
C GLY A 401 80.42 -21.42 -72.54
N ASP A 402 81.24 -20.40 -72.41
CA ASP A 402 81.99 -20.04 -71.21
C ASP A 402 81.56 -18.67 -70.63
N ARG A 403 80.55 -18.02 -71.22
CA ARG A 403 80.10 -16.71 -70.77
C ARG A 403 79.24 -16.81 -69.53
N LEU A 404 79.31 -15.73 -68.76
CA LEU A 404 78.57 -15.55 -67.53
C LEU A 404 77.22 -14.90 -67.85
N LEU A 405 76.20 -15.18 -67.04
CA LEU A 405 74.90 -14.53 -67.16
C LEU A 405 74.82 -13.38 -66.16
N SER A 406 74.82 -12.15 -66.67
CA SER A 406 74.73 -10.91 -65.90
C SER A 406 73.27 -10.53 -65.68
N ILE A 407 72.92 -10.22 -64.43
CA ILE A 407 71.68 -9.56 -64.03
C ILE A 407 71.99 -8.08 -63.87
N THR A 408 71.45 -7.26 -64.76
CA THR A 408 71.85 -5.86 -64.90
C THR A 408 70.73 -5.02 -65.47
N ASP A 409 70.73 -3.72 -65.19
CA ASP A 409 69.91 -2.74 -65.88
C ASP A 409 70.71 -2.01 -66.99
N ASN A 410 71.83 -2.59 -67.45
CA ASN A 410 72.80 -1.99 -68.35
C ASN A 410 73.60 -0.80 -67.79
N THR A 411 73.32 -0.35 -66.56
CA THR A 411 74.07 0.70 -65.87
C THR A 411 74.83 0.11 -64.68
N THR A 412 74.16 -0.70 -63.88
CA THR A 412 74.66 -1.42 -62.71
C THR A 412 74.53 -2.92 -62.95
N GLU A 413 75.56 -3.67 -62.60
CA GLU A 413 75.53 -5.12 -62.58
C GLU A 413 75.23 -5.60 -61.15
N TYR A 414 74.09 -6.27 -60.97
CA TYR A 414 73.58 -6.67 -59.66
C TYR A 414 74.01 -8.08 -59.26
N SER A 415 74.25 -8.95 -60.25
CA SER A 415 74.82 -10.27 -60.02
C SER A 415 75.36 -10.84 -61.33
N VAL A 416 76.35 -11.72 -61.23
CA VAL A 416 76.90 -12.45 -62.37
C VAL A 416 76.91 -13.93 -62.03
N ILE A 417 76.07 -14.68 -62.72
CA ILE A 417 75.95 -16.13 -62.56
C ILE A 417 77.08 -16.78 -63.35
N PRO A 418 78.01 -17.52 -62.70
CA PRO A 418 79.13 -18.13 -63.39
C PRO A 418 78.70 -19.23 -64.37
N ALA A 419 79.47 -19.42 -65.45
CA ALA A 419 79.24 -20.47 -66.46
C ALA A 419 79.09 -21.87 -65.85
N ALA A 420 79.91 -22.20 -64.84
CA ALA A 420 79.80 -23.47 -64.11
C ALA A 420 78.42 -23.66 -63.48
N SER A 421 77.86 -22.59 -62.89
CA SER A 421 76.54 -22.61 -62.26
C SER A 421 75.41 -22.69 -63.29
N LEU A 422 75.60 -22.15 -64.49
CA LEU A 422 74.66 -22.27 -65.60
C LEU A 422 74.64 -23.70 -66.17
N GLY A 423 75.79 -24.40 -66.17
CA GLY A 423 75.92 -25.79 -66.61
C GLY A 423 75.41 -26.82 -65.60
N THR A 424 75.38 -26.48 -64.31
CA THR A 424 74.84 -27.35 -63.24
C THR A 424 73.91 -26.55 -62.31
N LEU A 425 72.67 -26.34 -62.73
CA LEU A 425 71.71 -25.54 -61.98
C LEU A 425 71.38 -26.18 -60.63
N THR A 426 71.54 -25.37 -59.59
CA THR A 426 71.12 -25.69 -58.22
C THR A 426 70.34 -24.51 -57.66
N ASN A 427 69.33 -24.77 -56.82
CA ASN A 427 68.59 -23.70 -56.16
C ASN A 427 69.55 -22.90 -55.28
N ASN A 428 69.68 -21.61 -55.52
CA ASN A 428 70.57 -20.73 -54.76
C ASN A 428 69.97 -19.35 -54.56
N GLY A 429 70.22 -18.77 -53.39
CA GLY A 429 69.85 -17.39 -53.07
C GLY A 429 71.00 -16.41 -53.24
N TRP A 430 70.67 -15.14 -53.43
CA TRP A 430 71.62 -14.05 -53.67
C TRP A 430 72.61 -13.90 -52.51
N GLY A 431 73.90 -13.99 -52.82
CA GLY A 431 75.00 -13.85 -51.87
C GLY A 431 75.23 -15.03 -50.91
N ILE A 432 74.44 -16.11 -51.01
CA ILE A 432 74.58 -17.29 -50.13
C ILE A 432 75.63 -18.27 -50.68
N ALA A 433 75.76 -18.38 -52.00
CA ALA A 433 76.69 -19.29 -52.66
C ALA A 433 77.36 -18.63 -53.86
N ALA A 434 78.49 -19.20 -54.31
CA ALA A 434 79.22 -18.73 -55.49
C ALA A 434 78.37 -18.73 -56.78
N ALA A 435 77.22 -19.42 -56.79
CA ALA A 435 76.34 -19.51 -57.93
C ALA A 435 75.54 -18.23 -58.24
N LEU A 436 75.29 -17.38 -57.24
CA LEU A 436 74.55 -16.11 -57.42
C LEU A 436 75.15 -15.05 -56.48
N PRO A 437 76.34 -14.50 -56.79
CA PRO A 437 77.05 -13.60 -55.90
C PRO A 437 76.38 -12.23 -55.77
N PHE A 438 76.69 -11.51 -54.69
CA PHE A 438 76.39 -10.09 -54.56
C PHE A 438 77.14 -9.26 -55.63
N PRO A 439 76.68 -8.02 -55.93
CA PRO A 439 77.35 -7.17 -56.88
C PRO A 439 78.81 -6.91 -56.46
N ALA A 440 79.76 -7.10 -57.38
CA ALA A 440 81.17 -6.99 -57.08
C ALA A 440 81.65 -5.53 -56.98
N SER A 441 80.99 -4.61 -57.70
CA SER A 441 81.43 -3.22 -57.89
C SER A 441 80.43 -2.17 -57.44
N ALA A 442 79.26 -2.58 -56.92
CA ALA A 442 78.21 -1.68 -56.43
C ALA A 442 77.67 -2.14 -55.05
N PRO A 443 77.20 -1.24 -54.18
CA PRO A 443 76.49 -1.62 -52.95
C PRO A 443 75.28 -2.50 -53.23
N ILE A 444 74.99 -3.44 -52.33
CA ILE A 444 73.86 -4.39 -52.45
C ILE A 444 72.50 -3.68 -52.57
N ASN A 445 72.37 -2.51 -51.95
CA ASN A 445 71.16 -1.69 -51.95
C ASN A 445 71.14 -0.63 -53.07
N THR A 446 71.96 -0.77 -54.11
CA THR A 446 71.92 0.12 -55.26
C THR A 446 70.59 -0.08 -56.00
N ALA A 447 69.87 1.01 -56.26
CA ALA A 447 68.63 0.96 -57.00
C ALA A 447 68.88 0.81 -58.51
N THR A 448 67.91 0.29 -59.25
CA THR A 448 67.87 0.37 -60.72
C THR A 448 67.91 1.81 -61.19
N ALA A 449 68.61 2.07 -62.28
CA ALA A 449 68.56 3.34 -62.98
C ALA A 449 67.11 3.65 -63.41
N ALA A 450 66.68 4.89 -63.21
CA ALA A 450 65.35 5.33 -63.59
C ALA A 450 65.15 5.16 -65.10
N GLY A 451 64.00 4.63 -65.51
CA GLY A 451 63.66 4.45 -66.92
C GLY A 451 64.22 3.18 -67.55
N VAL A 452 64.95 2.34 -66.82
CA VAL A 452 65.62 1.17 -67.39
C VAL A 452 65.02 -0.15 -66.90
N ALA A 453 65.01 -1.16 -67.78
CA ALA A 453 64.56 -2.51 -67.46
C ALA A 453 65.68 -3.30 -66.77
N LEU A 454 65.33 -4.13 -65.79
CA LEU A 454 66.23 -5.15 -65.27
C LEU A 454 66.22 -6.34 -66.23
N VAL A 455 67.38 -6.77 -66.69
CA VAL A 455 67.53 -7.83 -67.68
C VAL A 455 68.57 -8.88 -67.24
N ALA A 456 68.43 -10.08 -67.77
CA ALA A 456 69.48 -11.09 -67.80
C ALA A 456 70.14 -11.09 -69.19
N LYS A 457 71.47 -11.03 -69.27
CA LYS A 457 72.20 -11.06 -70.56
C LYS A 457 73.57 -11.71 -70.41
N TYR A 458 74.15 -12.26 -71.47
CA TYR A 458 75.52 -12.77 -71.39
C TYR A 458 76.55 -11.64 -71.29
N SER A 459 77.65 -11.87 -70.57
CA SER A 459 78.72 -10.90 -70.33
C SER A 459 79.51 -10.47 -71.59
N GLY A 460 79.24 -11.05 -72.76
CA GLY A 460 80.03 -10.83 -73.99
C GLY A 460 79.26 -10.84 -75.32
N GLY A 461 77.93 -10.66 -75.31
CA GLY A 461 77.12 -10.59 -76.54
C GLY A 461 75.91 -11.52 -76.56
N ALA A 462 75.24 -11.70 -77.70
CA ALA A 462 73.94 -12.36 -77.76
C ALA A 462 74.01 -13.91 -77.74
N ALA A 463 75.00 -14.53 -78.39
CA ALA A 463 75.04 -15.99 -78.57
C ALA A 463 76.21 -16.63 -77.80
N ASP A 464 75.93 -17.63 -76.98
CA ASP A 464 76.96 -18.40 -76.24
C ASP A 464 76.57 -19.87 -76.06
N TYR A 465 75.47 -20.13 -75.36
CA TYR A 465 74.89 -21.46 -75.26
C TYR A 465 73.86 -21.70 -76.36
N SER A 466 73.75 -22.93 -76.86
CA SER A 466 72.79 -23.29 -77.91
C SER A 466 71.53 -23.99 -77.39
N ALA A 467 71.51 -24.37 -76.11
CA ALA A 467 70.37 -25.00 -75.45
C ALA A 467 70.34 -24.64 -73.95
N GLY A 468 69.19 -24.84 -73.32
CA GLY A 468 69.01 -24.68 -71.87
C GLY A 468 68.16 -23.50 -71.43
N SER A 469 67.85 -23.49 -70.14
CA SER A 469 67.11 -22.43 -69.47
C SER A 469 67.41 -22.40 -67.98
N ILE A 470 67.18 -21.24 -67.36
CA ILE A 470 67.23 -21.01 -65.91
C ILE A 470 66.00 -20.19 -65.51
N VAL A 471 65.46 -20.43 -64.32
CA VAL A 471 64.43 -19.55 -63.76
C VAL A 471 65.08 -18.60 -62.78
N ILE A 472 64.94 -17.30 -63.01
CA ILE A 472 65.42 -16.26 -62.11
C ILE A 472 64.20 -15.63 -61.44
N SER A 473 64.20 -15.66 -60.11
CA SER A 473 63.18 -15.04 -59.29
C SER A 473 63.76 -13.89 -58.52
N GLY A 474 62.97 -12.84 -58.32
CA GLY A 474 63.42 -11.65 -57.62
C GLY A 474 62.33 -11.00 -56.81
N LEU A 475 62.72 -10.37 -55.70
CA LEU A 475 61.90 -9.47 -54.92
C LEU A 475 62.56 -8.09 -54.97
N LEU A 476 61.78 -7.07 -55.30
CA LEU A 476 62.25 -5.70 -55.42
C LEU A 476 61.37 -4.78 -54.62
N GLN A 477 61.98 -3.79 -53.99
CA GLN A 477 61.29 -2.72 -53.29
C GLN A 477 61.46 -1.42 -54.07
N ARG A 478 60.35 -0.75 -54.37
CA ARG A 478 60.39 0.59 -54.95
C ARG A 478 61.03 1.58 -53.96
N VAL A 479 61.96 2.40 -54.44
CA VAL A 479 62.62 3.44 -53.63
C VAL A 479 62.46 4.86 -54.19
N ALA A 480 62.07 5.00 -55.47
CA ALA A 480 61.68 6.25 -56.10
C ALA A 480 60.59 6.03 -57.16
#